data_AF-A0A6I1K0G1-F1
#
_entry.id   AF-A0A6I1K0G1-F1
#
_cell.length_a   1.000
_cell.length_b   1.000
_cell.length_c   1.000
_cell.angle_alpha   90.00
_cell.angle_beta   90.00
_cell.angle_gamma   90.00
#
_symmetry.space_group_name_H-M   'P 1'
#
loop_
_entity.id
_entity.type
_entity.pdbx_description
1 polymer ?
#
loop_
_entity_poly.entity_id
_entity_poly.type
_entity_poly.pdbx_seq_one_letter_code
_entity_poly.pdbx_strand_id
1 'polypeptide(L)'
;MTAWLQSLDAALFRFINQSLSNPLGDWLMPVLSGNKLFVPMVIVASAVLIWKQRTRGALCVLFILLAVALGDPLIINSIKHAVARPRPFVPMPEAITLVGRTSSFSLPSAHAANMAAAAMVAFLFFRGSWRFMVPLAAAVAFSRVYNGVHYVSDVLIGAALGAGYAAVMVWALDRCWTWAGRKWFPLWWARLPSLYLTAGDAVARHRRDRPRLAMRWRKDAPTRADALAKRWAMRFTTRLLGGLRETIAERQKARAAVEELEARELNFHWLRLGYIIIAVFFLARLAYIGSSTIELSEDEAYQWQWSKHPALAYYSKPPGIAVAQWIGTHLWGDTAFGVRFLAPCVTALISVLLLRFFAREATAKLGLFVVLAATATPLLSVGAVLMTVDCLSVLFWTLAMLSGWQAVRSAEHCSAGGASVLNAEQCSALRPWLLTGLWLALGFLSKNTNAFQLACFALFFVLWKPARAQLRTAGPWLALGIAALAVLPQLVWNAQHGWATVEHLHNRAGLTQAWKFTPNYLIDFVLAELALLNPAFLSYFGATVMKTNRPS
;
A
#
# COMPACT_ATOMS: atom_id res chain seq x y z
N MET A 1 17.34 -35.30 31.67
CA MET A 1 18.08 -34.27 30.88
C MET A 1 17.49 -32.86 31.00
N THR A 2 16.17 -32.71 31.20
CA THR A 2 15.49 -31.39 31.30
C THR A 2 15.71 -30.65 32.63
N ALA A 3 15.75 -31.36 33.77
CA ALA A 3 15.92 -30.75 35.08
C ALA A 3 17.29 -30.05 35.26
N TRP A 4 18.36 -30.63 34.72
CA TRP A 4 19.70 -30.05 34.78
C TRP A 4 19.80 -28.72 34.00
N LEU A 5 19.14 -28.63 32.85
CA LEU A 5 19.09 -27.39 32.06
C LEU A 5 18.32 -26.29 32.80
N GLN A 6 17.21 -26.63 33.46
CA GLN A 6 16.44 -25.69 34.26
C GLN A 6 17.23 -25.19 35.47
N SER A 7 17.96 -26.08 36.17
CA SER A 7 18.81 -25.68 37.29
C SER A 7 19.98 -24.81 36.86
N LEU A 8 20.59 -25.10 35.71
CA LEU A 8 21.68 -24.29 35.16
C LEU A 8 21.19 -22.88 34.80
N ASP A 9 20.05 -22.79 34.11
CA ASP A 9 19.48 -21.51 33.67
C ASP A 9 19.00 -20.66 34.88
N ALA A 10 18.49 -21.30 35.93
CA ALA A 10 18.18 -20.65 37.20
C ALA A 10 19.44 -20.17 37.94
N ALA A 11 20.50 -20.96 37.97
CA ALA A 11 21.77 -20.59 38.59
C ALA A 11 22.42 -19.40 37.87
N LEU A 12 22.45 -19.43 36.52
CA LEU A 12 22.93 -18.32 35.70
C LEU A 12 22.08 -17.06 35.88
N PHE A 13 20.76 -17.20 35.95
CA PHE A 13 19.86 -16.10 36.25
C PHE A 13 20.20 -15.46 37.61
N ARG A 14 20.30 -16.25 38.69
CA ARG A 14 20.63 -15.74 40.03
C ARG A 14 21.99 -15.05 40.05
N PHE A 15 22.99 -15.63 39.40
CA PHE A 15 24.32 -15.01 39.30
C PHE A 15 24.25 -13.61 38.65
N ILE A 16 23.54 -13.49 37.52
CA ILE A 16 23.45 -12.20 36.80
C ILE A 16 22.55 -11.20 37.53
N ASN A 17 21.38 -11.64 38.02
CA ASN A 17 20.37 -10.76 38.60
C ASN A 17 20.69 -10.37 40.05
N GLN A 18 21.33 -11.25 40.83
CA GLN A 18 21.63 -11.01 42.24
C GLN A 18 23.11 -10.69 42.47
N SER A 19 24.03 -11.54 42.01
CA SER A 19 25.45 -11.39 42.31
C SER A 19 26.15 -10.25 41.56
N LEU A 20 25.70 -9.93 40.34
CA LEU A 20 26.22 -8.80 39.56
C LEU A 20 25.48 -7.48 39.81
N SER A 21 24.44 -7.48 40.66
CA SER A 21 23.63 -6.29 40.93
C SER A 21 24.49 -5.20 41.58
N ASN A 22 24.47 -3.99 41.03
CA ASN A 22 25.19 -2.84 41.56
C ASN A 22 24.53 -1.52 41.11
N PRO A 23 24.75 -0.39 41.82
CA PRO A 23 24.05 0.87 41.53
C PRO A 23 24.21 1.38 40.09
N LEU A 24 25.37 1.18 39.46
CA LEU A 24 25.60 1.58 38.07
C LEU A 24 24.80 0.70 37.10
N GLY A 25 24.81 -0.61 37.31
CA GLY A 25 24.03 -1.57 36.53
C GLY A 25 22.53 -1.34 36.69
N ASP A 26 22.07 -1.04 37.90
CA ASP A 26 20.66 -0.83 38.21
C ASP A 26 20.10 0.42 37.51
N TRP A 27 20.94 1.42 37.28
CA TRP A 27 20.60 2.60 36.46
C TRP A 27 20.71 2.32 34.95
N LEU A 28 21.77 1.66 34.50
CA LEU A 28 22.07 1.49 33.08
C LEU A 28 21.21 0.42 32.38
N MET A 29 20.95 -0.71 33.03
CA MET A 29 20.30 -1.86 32.42
C MET A 29 18.83 -1.61 32.04
N PRO A 30 18.02 -0.87 32.82
CA PRO A 30 16.70 -0.43 32.37
C PRO A 30 16.77 0.45 31.12
N VAL A 31 17.73 1.39 31.08
CA VAL A 31 17.93 2.32 29.94
C VAL A 31 18.30 1.57 28.67
N LEU A 32 19.20 0.58 28.75
CA LEU A 32 19.57 -0.27 27.62
C LEU A 32 18.44 -1.19 27.17
N SER A 33 17.59 -1.65 28.10
CA SER A 33 16.47 -2.52 27.78
C SER A 33 15.34 -1.80 27.04
N GLY A 34 15.17 -0.50 27.22
CA GLY A 34 14.12 0.26 26.56
C GLY A 34 13.94 1.62 27.22
N ASN A 35 14.15 2.68 26.45
CA ASN A 35 13.94 4.05 26.89
C ASN A 35 13.16 4.85 25.81
N LYS A 36 12.62 6.01 26.21
CA LYS A 36 11.86 6.90 25.30
C LYS A 36 12.70 7.44 24.13
N LEU A 37 14.03 7.44 24.26
CA LEU A 37 14.97 7.91 23.24
C LEU A 37 15.31 6.86 22.19
N PHE A 38 15.01 5.57 22.42
CA PHE A 38 15.39 4.48 21.53
C PHE A 38 14.79 4.65 20.13
N VAL A 39 13.49 4.94 20.05
CA VAL A 39 12.81 5.16 18.77
C VAL A 39 13.38 6.38 18.02
N PRO A 40 13.51 7.58 18.63
CA PRO A 40 14.22 8.70 18.01
C PRO A 40 15.63 8.35 17.51
N MET A 41 16.43 7.62 18.30
CA MET A 41 17.79 7.22 17.89
C MET A 41 17.76 6.30 16.66
N VAL A 42 16.85 5.34 16.61
CA VAL A 42 16.68 4.45 15.45
C VAL A 42 16.25 5.23 14.21
N ILE A 43 15.36 6.23 14.36
CA ILE A 43 14.93 7.11 13.27
C ILE A 43 16.11 7.91 12.73
N VAL A 44 16.90 8.54 13.61
CA VAL A 44 18.09 9.31 13.22
C VAL A 44 19.13 8.41 12.56
N ALA A 45 19.44 7.25 13.13
CA ALA A 45 20.38 6.30 12.55
C ALA A 45 19.91 5.80 11.16
N SER A 46 18.61 5.53 11.01
CA SER A 46 18.02 5.15 9.72
C SER A 46 18.12 6.29 8.70
N ALA A 47 17.83 7.53 9.10
CA ALA A 47 17.95 8.70 8.24
C ALA A 47 19.40 8.95 7.79
N VAL A 48 20.37 8.86 8.71
CA VAL A 48 21.80 8.96 8.39
C VAL A 48 22.24 7.84 7.45
N LEU A 49 21.79 6.61 7.68
CA LEU A 49 22.11 5.47 6.82
C LEU A 49 21.53 5.64 5.41
N ILE A 50 20.28 6.09 5.30
CA ILE A 50 19.64 6.40 4.01
C ILE A 50 20.36 7.55 3.31
N TRP A 51 20.74 8.60 4.04
CA TRP A 51 21.45 9.75 3.47
C TRP A 51 22.83 9.36 2.92
N LYS A 52 23.63 8.62 3.71
CA LYS A 52 25.01 8.22 3.32
C LYS A 52 25.04 7.10 2.28
N GLN A 53 24.17 6.10 2.40
CA GLN A 53 24.21 4.87 1.58
C GLN A 53 23.10 4.80 0.52
N ARG A 54 22.25 5.84 0.41
CA ARG A 54 21.15 5.97 -0.57
C ARG A 54 20.29 4.71 -0.63
N THR A 55 20.14 4.11 -1.83
CA THR A 55 19.30 2.92 -2.06
C THR A 55 19.72 1.73 -1.20
N ARG A 56 21.02 1.50 -0.99
CA ARG A 56 21.50 0.38 -0.16
C ARG A 56 21.14 0.60 1.32
N GLY A 57 21.25 1.85 1.79
CA GLY A 57 20.82 2.23 3.14
C GLY A 57 19.31 2.06 3.33
N ALA A 58 18.52 2.54 2.36
CA ALA A 58 17.06 2.40 2.36
C ALA A 58 16.61 0.92 2.37
N LEU A 59 17.26 0.08 1.57
CA LEU A 59 16.97 -1.37 1.57
C LEU A 59 17.37 -2.02 2.91
N CYS A 60 18.51 -1.66 3.49
CA CYS A 60 18.89 -2.17 4.82
C CYS A 60 17.86 -1.82 5.88
N VAL A 61 17.42 -0.55 5.95
CA VAL A 61 16.38 -0.10 6.88
C VAL A 61 15.06 -0.83 6.63
N LEU A 62 14.62 -0.93 5.36
CA LEU A 62 13.39 -1.64 4.99
C LEU A 62 13.43 -3.10 5.45
N PHE A 63 14.54 -3.81 5.26
CA PHE A 63 14.66 -5.20 5.69
C PHE A 63 14.71 -5.34 7.21
N ILE A 64 15.32 -4.39 7.94
CA ILE A 64 15.25 -4.38 9.42
C ILE A 64 13.79 -4.21 9.87
N LEU A 65 13.07 -3.25 9.30
CA LEU A 65 11.67 -2.99 9.63
C LEU A 65 10.80 -4.21 9.33
N LEU A 66 10.96 -4.84 8.16
CA LEU A 66 10.24 -6.07 7.80
C LEU A 66 10.56 -7.23 8.74
N ALA A 67 11.84 -7.43 9.09
CA ALA A 67 12.25 -8.50 9.98
C ALA A 67 11.60 -8.35 11.37
N VAL A 68 11.58 -7.13 11.92
CA VAL A 68 10.98 -6.85 13.23
C VAL A 68 9.46 -6.91 13.18
N ALA A 69 8.84 -6.27 12.18
CA ALA A 69 7.39 -6.19 12.06
C ALA A 69 6.73 -7.56 11.80
N LEU A 70 7.42 -8.46 11.10
CA LEU A 70 6.91 -9.81 10.82
C LEU A 70 7.39 -10.82 11.86
N GLY A 71 8.63 -10.71 12.34
CA GLY A 71 9.24 -11.70 13.23
C GLY A 71 8.56 -11.81 14.59
N ASP A 72 8.21 -10.67 15.21
CA ASP A 72 7.60 -10.67 16.54
C ASP A 72 6.19 -11.31 16.56
N PRO A 73 5.21 -10.83 15.76
CA PRO A 73 3.85 -11.40 15.78
C PRO A 73 3.80 -12.83 15.22
N LEU A 74 4.56 -13.15 14.16
CA LEU A 74 4.43 -14.45 13.48
C LEU A 74 5.24 -15.56 14.15
N ILE A 75 6.41 -15.25 14.70
CA ILE A 75 7.35 -16.26 15.21
C ILE A 75 7.46 -16.17 16.72
N ILE A 76 7.84 -15.01 17.26
CA ILE A 76 8.16 -14.88 18.68
C ILE A 76 6.90 -15.06 19.54
N ASN A 77 5.81 -14.35 19.23
CA ASN A 77 4.56 -14.48 19.99
C ASN A 77 3.94 -15.87 19.84
N SER A 78 3.96 -16.45 18.64
CA SER A 78 3.48 -17.81 18.40
C SER A 78 4.20 -18.84 19.27
N ILE A 79 5.54 -18.81 19.30
CA ILE A 79 6.35 -19.71 20.15
C ILE A 79 6.10 -19.41 21.63
N LYS A 80 5.94 -18.13 21.97
CA LYS A 80 5.71 -17.70 23.35
C LYS A 80 4.41 -18.27 23.93
N HIS A 81 3.33 -18.28 23.14
CA HIS A 81 2.08 -18.91 23.54
C HIS A 81 2.13 -20.43 23.49
N ALA A 82 2.91 -21.02 22.58
CA ALA A 82 3.08 -22.47 22.50
C ALA A 82 3.88 -23.06 23.68
N VAL A 83 4.93 -22.37 24.14
CA VAL A 83 5.78 -22.86 25.25
C VAL A 83 5.28 -22.39 26.61
N ALA A 84 4.63 -21.23 26.70
CA ALA A 84 4.00 -20.71 27.91
C ALA A 84 4.91 -20.66 29.15
N ARG A 85 6.23 -20.41 28.97
CA ARG A 85 7.19 -20.39 30.07
C ARG A 85 6.95 -19.21 31.03
N PRO A 86 6.82 -19.44 32.35
CA PRO A 86 6.70 -18.35 33.32
C PRO A 86 7.98 -17.51 33.40
N ARG A 87 7.84 -16.21 33.71
CA ARG A 87 8.98 -15.31 33.89
C ARG A 87 9.73 -15.59 35.20
N PRO A 88 11.04 -15.28 35.30
CA PRO A 88 11.84 -15.57 36.49
C PRO A 88 11.25 -15.07 37.80
N PHE A 89 10.66 -13.87 37.81
CA PHE A 89 10.06 -13.27 39.00
C PHE A 89 8.78 -13.95 39.50
N VAL A 90 8.22 -14.92 38.76
CA VAL A 90 7.01 -15.66 39.16
C VAL A 90 7.36 -16.80 40.12
N PRO A 91 8.25 -17.75 39.77
CA PRO A 91 8.67 -18.82 40.69
C PRO A 91 9.78 -18.38 41.66
N MET A 92 10.44 -17.23 41.44
CA MET A 92 11.51 -16.71 42.31
C MET A 92 11.13 -15.32 42.84
N PRO A 93 10.40 -15.24 43.97
CA PRO A 93 10.02 -13.97 44.60
C PRO A 93 11.22 -13.06 44.92
N GLU A 94 12.40 -13.65 45.12
CA GLU A 94 13.67 -12.97 45.39
C GLU A 94 14.31 -12.29 44.15
N ALA A 95 13.70 -12.38 42.96
CA ALA A 95 14.21 -11.76 41.76
C ALA A 95 14.13 -10.22 41.81
N ILE A 96 15.25 -9.55 41.51
CA ILE A 96 15.32 -8.09 41.44
C ILE A 96 14.70 -7.65 40.10
N THR A 97 13.53 -7.01 40.13
CA THR A 97 12.85 -6.52 38.93
C THR A 97 12.96 -5.01 38.81
N LEU A 98 13.82 -4.53 37.92
CA LEU A 98 14.10 -3.10 37.69
C LEU A 98 13.23 -2.46 36.61
N VAL A 99 12.43 -3.27 35.92
CA VAL A 99 11.46 -2.84 34.91
C VAL A 99 10.09 -3.41 35.26
N GLY A 100 9.02 -2.81 34.71
CA GLY A 100 7.64 -3.22 35.00
C GLY A 100 7.39 -4.71 34.75
N ARG A 101 6.69 -5.36 35.69
CA ARG A 101 6.25 -6.76 35.56
C ARG A 101 5.12 -6.85 34.53
N THR A 102 5.27 -7.76 33.56
CA THR A 102 4.25 -8.00 32.52
C THR A 102 3.62 -9.38 32.73
N SER A 103 2.37 -9.55 32.31
CA SER A 103 1.66 -10.83 32.34
C SER A 103 2.03 -11.79 31.20
N SER A 104 2.88 -11.36 30.25
CA SER A 104 3.30 -12.18 29.11
C SER A 104 4.35 -13.24 29.49
N PHE A 105 4.42 -14.35 28.75
CA PHE A 105 5.41 -15.41 28.95
C PHE A 105 6.85 -14.98 28.63
N SER A 106 7.84 -15.72 29.13
CA SER A 106 9.25 -15.35 29.10
C SER A 106 10.00 -15.77 27.83
N LEU A 107 9.74 -16.97 27.30
CA LEU A 107 10.48 -17.57 26.20
C LEU A 107 9.70 -17.42 24.88
N PRO A 108 10.29 -16.92 23.78
CA PRO A 108 11.58 -16.23 23.65
C PRO A 108 11.51 -14.74 24.00
N SER A 109 12.69 -14.14 24.24
CA SER A 109 12.81 -12.70 24.45
C SER A 109 12.68 -11.92 23.13
N ALA A 110 11.60 -11.15 22.99
CA ALA A 110 11.35 -10.29 21.81
C ALA A 110 12.43 -9.21 21.61
N HIS A 111 12.94 -8.61 22.70
CA HIS A 111 13.98 -7.59 22.62
C HIS A 111 15.30 -8.19 22.09
N ALA A 112 15.68 -9.38 22.57
CA ALA A 112 16.86 -10.08 22.08
C ALA A 112 16.68 -10.50 20.61
N ALA A 113 15.50 -11.00 20.23
CA ALA A 113 15.19 -11.38 18.86
C ALA A 113 15.26 -10.18 17.89
N ASN A 114 14.63 -9.06 18.23
CA ASN A 114 14.59 -7.86 17.38
C ASN A 114 16.00 -7.27 17.17
N MET A 115 16.81 -7.21 18.23
CA MET A 115 18.19 -6.71 18.11
C MET A 115 19.09 -7.65 17.32
N ALA A 116 18.94 -8.97 17.50
CA ALA A 116 19.69 -9.96 16.71
C ALA A 116 19.26 -9.97 15.24
N ALA A 117 17.96 -9.81 14.95
CA ALA A 117 17.44 -9.66 13.60
C ALA A 117 18.01 -8.41 12.91
N ALA A 118 17.97 -7.26 13.59
CA ALA A 118 18.54 -6.02 13.10
C ALA A 118 20.05 -6.14 12.85
N ALA A 119 20.78 -6.77 13.79
CA ALA A 119 22.22 -7.03 13.66
C ALA A 119 22.53 -7.94 12.47
N MET A 120 21.75 -8.99 12.25
CA MET A 120 21.91 -9.90 11.11
C MET A 120 21.68 -9.20 9.78
N VAL A 121 20.59 -8.44 9.63
CA VAL A 121 20.33 -7.67 8.40
C VAL A 121 21.46 -6.67 8.16
N ALA A 122 21.84 -5.90 9.17
CA ALA A 122 22.93 -4.93 9.07
C ALA A 122 24.26 -5.61 8.68
N PHE A 123 24.55 -6.81 9.21
CA PHE A 123 25.74 -7.57 8.87
C PHE A 123 25.75 -8.04 7.41
N LEU A 124 24.61 -8.50 6.89
CA LEU A 124 24.48 -8.94 5.49
C LEU A 124 24.64 -7.77 4.51
N PHE A 125 24.14 -6.58 4.85
CA PHE A 125 24.28 -5.37 4.03
C PHE A 125 25.63 -4.68 4.20
N PHE A 126 26.17 -4.67 5.42
CA PHE A 126 27.40 -3.96 5.78
C PHE A 126 28.22 -4.87 6.69
N ARG A 127 29.13 -5.66 6.10
CA ARG A 127 29.90 -6.67 6.84
C ARG A 127 30.64 -6.14 8.05
N GLY A 128 31.05 -4.87 8.06
CA GLY A 128 31.72 -4.21 9.20
C GLY A 128 30.80 -3.87 10.38
N SER A 129 29.48 -3.99 10.23
CA SER A 129 28.51 -3.59 11.27
C SER A 129 28.52 -4.47 12.51
N TRP A 130 29.05 -5.69 12.40
CA TRP A 130 29.18 -6.62 13.53
C TRP A 130 29.92 -5.98 14.72
N ARG A 131 30.89 -5.08 14.45
CA ARG A 131 31.71 -4.40 15.48
C ARG A 131 30.88 -3.57 16.46
N PHE A 132 29.71 -3.08 16.06
CA PHE A 132 28.83 -2.29 16.92
C PHE A 132 27.49 -2.96 17.17
N MET A 133 26.91 -3.65 16.18
CA MET A 133 25.60 -4.29 16.31
C MET A 133 25.62 -5.50 17.23
N VAL A 134 26.68 -6.33 17.19
CA VAL A 134 26.76 -7.53 18.04
C VAL A 134 26.96 -7.15 19.51
N PRO A 135 27.88 -6.23 19.88
CA PRO A 135 27.97 -5.74 21.26
C PRO A 135 26.67 -5.10 21.74
N LEU A 136 26.00 -4.31 20.89
CA LEU A 136 24.73 -3.68 21.23
C LEU A 136 23.63 -4.73 21.47
N ALA A 137 23.48 -5.71 20.58
CA ALA A 137 22.51 -6.78 20.74
C ALA A 137 22.79 -7.64 21.99
N ALA A 138 24.08 -7.92 22.27
CA ALA A 138 24.50 -8.62 23.48
C ALA A 138 24.20 -7.82 24.75
N ALA A 139 24.45 -6.49 24.74
CA ALA A 139 24.14 -5.61 25.86
C ALA A 139 22.63 -5.54 26.14
N VAL A 140 21.80 -5.47 25.10
CA VAL A 140 20.33 -5.55 25.24
C VAL A 140 19.91 -6.93 25.75
N ALA A 141 20.47 -8.03 25.23
CA ALA A 141 20.16 -9.37 25.70
C ALA A 141 20.53 -9.55 27.18
N PHE A 142 21.71 -9.08 27.58
CA PHE A 142 22.18 -9.12 28.97
C PHE A 142 21.29 -8.29 29.89
N SER A 143 20.90 -7.09 29.48
CA SER A 143 20.03 -6.21 30.30
C SER A 143 18.68 -6.85 30.59
N ARG A 144 18.13 -7.68 29.69
CA ARG A 144 16.87 -8.42 29.93
C ARG A 144 16.98 -9.47 31.03
N VAL A 145 18.14 -10.10 31.19
CA VAL A 145 18.40 -11.06 32.27
C VAL A 145 18.66 -10.31 33.58
N TYR A 146 19.50 -9.28 33.53
CA TYR A 146 19.83 -8.43 34.67
C TYR A 146 18.59 -7.77 35.28
N ASN A 147 17.65 -7.27 34.46
CA ASN A 147 16.41 -6.63 34.93
C ASN A 147 15.37 -7.62 35.50
N GLY A 148 15.68 -8.91 35.61
CA GLY A 148 14.83 -9.89 36.28
C GLY A 148 13.68 -10.44 35.43
N VAL A 149 13.64 -10.16 34.13
CA VAL A 149 12.46 -10.41 33.29
C VAL A 149 12.57 -11.61 32.34
N HIS A 150 13.79 -12.12 32.12
CA HIS A 150 14.07 -13.26 31.23
C HIS A 150 15.20 -14.13 31.79
N TYR A 151 15.19 -15.41 31.46
CA TYR A 151 16.32 -16.31 31.71
C TYR A 151 17.41 -16.17 30.63
N VAL A 152 18.60 -16.76 30.84
CA VAL A 152 19.69 -16.73 29.85
C VAL A 152 19.30 -17.50 28.59
N SER A 153 18.64 -18.66 28.74
CA SER A 153 18.14 -19.40 27.59
C SER A 153 17.09 -18.62 26.78
N ASP A 154 16.25 -17.79 27.43
CA ASP A 154 15.22 -16.98 26.75
C ASP A 154 15.83 -15.98 25.76
N VAL A 155 16.96 -15.38 26.14
CA VAL A 155 17.66 -14.39 25.32
C VAL A 155 18.54 -15.04 24.25
N LEU A 156 19.15 -16.19 24.54
CA LEU A 156 19.91 -16.96 23.54
C LEU A 156 19.00 -17.53 22.45
N ILE A 157 17.88 -18.15 22.83
CA ILE A 157 16.90 -18.67 21.87
C ILE A 157 16.26 -17.51 21.09
N GLY A 158 15.91 -16.41 21.76
CA GLY A 158 15.42 -15.20 21.10
C GLY A 158 16.41 -14.67 20.06
N ALA A 159 17.68 -14.53 20.42
CA ALA A 159 18.72 -14.05 19.51
C ALA A 159 18.96 -15.00 18.33
N ALA A 160 18.99 -16.31 18.56
CA ALA A 160 19.17 -17.32 17.52
C ALA A 160 18.00 -17.32 16.53
N LEU A 161 16.76 -17.27 17.02
CA LEU A 161 15.56 -17.14 16.19
C LEU A 161 15.58 -15.83 15.39
N GLY A 162 15.85 -14.72 16.08
CA GLY A 162 16.01 -13.37 15.52
C GLY A 162 16.93 -13.33 14.30
N ALA A 163 18.17 -13.75 14.51
CA ALA A 163 19.17 -13.82 13.45
C ALA A 163 18.78 -14.81 12.35
N GLY A 164 18.22 -15.98 12.71
CA GLY A 164 17.83 -17.03 11.78
C GLY A 164 16.73 -16.57 10.81
N TYR A 165 15.59 -16.10 11.31
CA TYR A 165 14.49 -15.67 10.44
C TYR A 165 14.88 -14.45 9.60
N ALA A 166 15.71 -13.54 10.13
CA ALA A 166 16.18 -12.38 9.38
C ALA A 166 17.08 -12.79 8.21
N ALA A 167 17.99 -13.74 8.42
CA ALA A 167 18.86 -14.26 7.36
C ALA A 167 18.05 -14.98 6.27
N VAL A 168 17.09 -15.84 6.67
CA VAL A 168 16.19 -16.53 5.74
C VAL A 168 15.34 -15.54 4.94
N MET A 169 14.79 -14.51 5.60
CA MET A 169 13.99 -13.48 4.94
C MET A 169 14.84 -12.70 3.91
N VAL A 170 16.06 -12.27 4.28
CA VAL A 170 16.96 -11.56 3.36
C VAL A 170 17.26 -12.42 2.13
N TRP A 171 17.62 -13.69 2.36
CA TRP A 171 17.90 -14.64 1.30
C TRP A 171 16.68 -14.89 0.40
N ALA A 172 15.51 -15.15 0.99
CA ALA A 172 14.29 -15.46 0.26
C ALA A 172 13.84 -14.29 -0.61
N LEU A 173 13.84 -13.06 -0.07
CA LEU A 173 13.46 -11.86 -0.82
C LEU A 173 14.45 -11.56 -1.96
N ASP A 174 15.76 -11.75 -1.75
CA ASP A 174 16.76 -11.61 -2.81
C ASP A 174 16.59 -12.67 -3.91
N ARG A 175 16.24 -13.92 -3.55
CA ARG A 175 15.94 -14.98 -4.52
C ARG A 175 14.66 -14.71 -5.30
N CYS A 176 13.61 -14.25 -4.63
CA CYS A 176 12.39 -13.81 -5.28
C CYS A 176 12.67 -12.63 -6.23
N TRP A 177 13.48 -11.66 -5.82
CA TRP A 177 13.86 -10.52 -6.67
C TRP A 177 14.73 -10.91 -7.87
N THR A 178 15.71 -11.78 -7.68
CA THR A 178 16.56 -12.23 -8.80
C THR A 178 15.76 -13.00 -9.85
N TRP A 179 14.70 -13.72 -9.46
CA TRP A 179 13.78 -14.37 -10.38
C TRP A 179 12.74 -13.40 -10.98
N ALA A 180 11.94 -12.76 -10.13
CA ALA A 180 10.85 -11.87 -10.55
C ALA A 180 11.36 -10.59 -11.20
N GLY A 181 12.45 -10.01 -10.68
CA GLY A 181 13.08 -8.82 -11.23
C GLY A 181 13.56 -9.03 -12.66
N ARG A 182 14.17 -10.18 -12.97
CA ARG A 182 14.55 -10.53 -14.35
C ARG A 182 13.36 -10.66 -15.28
N LYS A 183 12.28 -11.30 -14.81
CA LYS A 183 11.11 -11.62 -15.63
C LYS A 183 10.16 -10.43 -15.81
N TRP A 184 9.92 -9.65 -14.76
CA TRP A 184 8.89 -8.62 -14.69
C TRP A 184 9.44 -7.20 -14.58
N PHE A 185 10.71 -7.02 -14.22
CA PHE A 185 11.33 -5.70 -14.04
C PHE A 185 12.76 -5.60 -14.63
N PRO A 186 13.00 -6.01 -15.89
CA PRO A 186 14.35 -6.17 -16.46
C PRO A 186 15.26 -4.93 -16.32
N LEU A 187 14.76 -3.73 -16.64
CA LEU A 187 15.48 -2.46 -16.45
C LEU A 187 15.86 -2.15 -14.98
N TRP A 188 15.01 -2.48 -14.01
CA TRP A 188 15.32 -2.25 -12.59
C TRP A 188 16.31 -3.30 -12.08
N TRP A 189 16.10 -4.55 -12.48
CA TRP A 189 17.00 -5.65 -12.15
C TRP A 189 18.39 -5.43 -12.74
N ALA A 190 18.52 -4.86 -13.94
CA ALA A 190 19.81 -4.50 -14.52
C ALA A 190 20.60 -3.48 -13.66
N ARG A 191 19.90 -2.57 -12.98
CA ARG A 191 20.51 -1.58 -12.06
C ARG A 191 20.78 -2.16 -10.68
N LEU A 192 19.93 -3.08 -10.22
CA LEU A 192 20.02 -3.71 -8.91
C LEU A 192 19.83 -5.23 -9.05
N PRO A 193 20.87 -5.99 -9.44
CA PRO A 193 20.74 -7.42 -9.70
C PRO A 193 20.53 -8.25 -8.42
N SER A 194 20.91 -7.70 -7.26
CA SER A 194 20.70 -8.27 -5.92
C SER A 194 20.29 -7.15 -4.95
N LEU A 195 19.43 -7.47 -3.98
CA LEU A 195 18.89 -6.51 -3.01
C LEU A 195 19.89 -6.13 -1.91
N TYR A 196 20.87 -6.99 -1.61
CA TYR A 196 21.80 -6.77 -0.49
C TYR A 196 23.29 -6.87 -0.87
N LEU A 197 23.64 -7.58 -1.95
CA LEU A 197 25.03 -7.67 -2.41
C LEU A 197 25.50 -6.37 -3.06
N THR A 198 26.81 -6.12 -3.01
CA THR A 198 27.41 -5.09 -3.87
C THR A 198 27.35 -5.51 -5.34
N ALA A 199 27.47 -4.57 -6.27
CA ALA A 199 27.54 -4.90 -7.70
C ALA A 199 28.70 -5.87 -8.01
N GLY A 200 29.86 -5.71 -7.35
CA GLY A 200 31.00 -6.61 -7.49
C GLY A 200 30.69 -8.03 -6.99
N ASP A 201 30.09 -8.16 -5.80
CA ASP A 201 29.72 -9.45 -5.22
C ASP A 201 28.60 -10.15 -6.01
N ALA A 202 27.66 -9.38 -6.56
CA ALA A 202 26.57 -9.90 -7.39
C ALA A 202 27.10 -10.48 -8.70
N VAL A 203 28.07 -9.82 -9.34
CA VAL A 203 28.75 -10.33 -10.55
C VAL A 203 29.54 -11.59 -10.23
N ALA A 204 30.26 -11.63 -9.11
CA ALA A 204 31.00 -12.81 -8.66
C ALA A 204 30.07 -14.02 -8.40
N ARG A 205 28.92 -13.79 -7.75
CA ARG A 205 27.89 -14.82 -7.54
C ARG A 205 27.32 -15.32 -8.87
N HIS A 206 26.98 -14.43 -9.80
CA HIS A 206 26.44 -14.83 -11.10
C HIS A 206 27.44 -15.67 -11.92
N ARG A 207 28.75 -15.42 -11.79
CA ARG A 207 29.78 -16.25 -12.41
C ARG A 207 29.83 -17.66 -11.81
N ARG A 208 29.66 -17.80 -10.48
CA ARG A 208 29.60 -19.10 -9.79
C ARG A 208 28.32 -19.88 -10.08
N ASP A 209 27.18 -19.20 -10.12
CA ASP A 209 25.85 -19.80 -10.31
C ASP A 209 25.53 -20.14 -11.77
N ARG A 210 26.44 -19.90 -12.74
CA ARG A 210 26.32 -20.50 -14.08
C ARG A 210 26.54 -22.00 -13.94
N PRO A 211 25.51 -22.85 -14.05
CA PRO A 211 25.75 -24.28 -14.14
C PRO A 211 26.44 -24.54 -15.49
N ARG A 212 27.06 -25.71 -15.65
CA ARG A 212 27.46 -26.30 -16.95
C ARG A 212 26.29 -26.48 -17.96
N LEU A 213 25.17 -25.77 -17.76
CA LEU A 213 24.00 -25.61 -18.62
C LEU A 213 24.26 -24.74 -19.86
N ALA A 214 25.46 -24.16 -20.01
CA ALA A 214 25.90 -23.47 -21.23
C ALA A 214 25.93 -24.41 -22.48
N MET A 215 25.78 -25.72 -22.31
CA MET A 215 25.68 -26.66 -23.43
C MET A 215 24.25 -26.88 -23.95
N ARG A 216 23.20 -26.55 -23.18
CA ARG A 216 21.79 -26.80 -23.57
C ARG A 216 21.02 -25.53 -23.96
N TRP A 217 21.46 -24.35 -23.52
CA TRP A 217 20.83 -23.04 -23.83
C TRP A 217 21.11 -22.50 -25.24
N ARG A 218 21.76 -23.29 -26.11
CA ARG A 218 22.02 -22.91 -27.50
C ARG A 218 20.84 -23.19 -28.45
N LYS A 219 19.73 -23.77 -27.96
CA LYS A 219 18.59 -24.15 -28.81
C LYS A 219 17.38 -23.21 -28.77
N ASP A 220 17.13 -22.49 -27.67
CA ASP A 220 15.89 -21.68 -27.52
C ASP A 220 16.13 -20.19 -27.22
N ALA A 221 17.31 -19.66 -27.56
CA ALA A 221 17.54 -18.22 -27.60
C ALA A 221 16.75 -17.60 -28.78
N PRO A 222 16.23 -16.37 -28.64
CA PRO A 222 15.39 -15.71 -29.65
C PRO A 222 16.03 -15.85 -31.03
N THR A 223 15.20 -16.31 -31.96
CA THR A 223 15.54 -16.72 -33.32
C THR A 223 16.63 -15.86 -33.95
N ARG A 224 17.51 -16.51 -34.72
CA ARG A 224 18.57 -15.89 -35.56
C ARG A 224 18.15 -14.58 -36.24
N ALA A 225 16.86 -14.35 -36.49
CA ALA A 225 16.27 -13.10 -36.98
C ALA A 225 16.59 -11.85 -36.15
N ASP A 226 16.59 -11.86 -34.82
CA ASP A 226 16.82 -10.64 -34.00
C ASP A 226 18.32 -10.28 -33.88
N ALA A 227 19.17 -11.30 -33.80
CA ALA A 227 20.62 -11.13 -33.80
C ALA A 227 21.13 -10.80 -35.21
N LEU A 228 20.50 -11.33 -36.27
CA LEU A 228 20.73 -10.92 -37.65
C LEU A 228 20.19 -9.51 -37.90
N ALA A 229 19.03 -9.12 -37.36
CA ALA A 229 18.49 -7.76 -37.49
C ALA A 229 19.40 -6.73 -36.78
N LYS A 230 19.91 -7.02 -35.58
CA LYS A 230 20.89 -6.17 -34.90
C LYS A 230 22.27 -6.16 -35.59
N ARG A 231 22.70 -7.29 -36.17
CA ARG A 231 23.96 -7.35 -36.96
C ARG A 231 23.82 -6.75 -38.37
N TRP A 232 22.64 -6.81 -38.99
CA TRP A 232 22.31 -6.13 -40.25
C TRP A 232 22.18 -4.64 -40.00
N ALA A 233 21.49 -4.19 -38.96
CA ALA A 233 21.42 -2.77 -38.58
C ALA A 233 22.80 -2.17 -38.28
N MET A 234 23.74 -2.95 -37.70
CA MET A 234 25.12 -2.51 -37.48
C MET A 234 26.05 -2.65 -38.71
N ARG A 235 25.79 -3.59 -39.64
CA ARG A 235 26.63 -3.78 -40.84
C ARG A 235 26.15 -2.98 -42.06
N PHE A 236 24.87 -2.65 -42.14
CA PHE A 236 24.31 -1.81 -43.20
C PHE A 236 24.68 -0.32 -42.98
N THR A 237 24.95 0.07 -41.74
CA THR A 237 25.40 1.42 -41.36
C THR A 237 26.89 1.69 -41.60
N THR A 238 27.68 0.70 -42.02
CA THR A 238 29.14 0.84 -42.18
C THR A 238 29.65 0.75 -43.62
N ARG A 239 28.79 0.62 -44.65
CA ARG A 239 29.27 0.38 -46.02
C ARG A 239 28.66 1.17 -47.18
N LEU A 240 27.85 2.21 -46.92
CA LEU A 240 27.43 3.16 -47.97
C LEU A 240 27.61 4.58 -47.43
N LEU A 241 28.82 5.11 -47.62
CA LEU A 241 29.16 6.51 -47.39
C LEU A 241 28.69 7.34 -48.57
N GLY A 242 27.53 7.97 -48.40
CA GLY A 242 27.06 9.12 -49.16
C GLY A 242 25.98 9.80 -48.30
N GLY A 243 26.32 10.92 -47.65
CA GLY A 243 25.38 11.68 -46.80
C GLY A 243 25.75 11.77 -45.30
N LEU A 244 26.77 12.56 -44.96
CA LEU A 244 27.18 12.78 -43.55
C LEU A 244 26.08 13.47 -42.70
N ARG A 245 25.12 14.17 -43.31
CA ARG A 245 23.96 14.77 -42.63
C ARG A 245 22.80 13.78 -42.39
N GLU A 246 22.55 12.86 -43.32
CA GLU A 246 21.50 11.83 -43.16
C GLU A 246 21.84 10.85 -42.04
N THR A 247 23.11 10.49 -41.89
CA THR A 247 23.58 9.57 -40.84
C THR A 247 23.49 10.12 -39.41
N ILE A 248 23.58 11.43 -39.19
CA ILE A 248 23.37 12.04 -37.86
C ILE A 248 21.88 12.07 -37.51
N ALA A 249 21.02 12.47 -38.45
CA ALA A 249 19.58 12.51 -38.26
C ALA A 249 19.00 11.10 -38.02
N GLU A 250 19.48 10.09 -38.76
CA GLU A 250 19.11 8.69 -38.54
C GLU A 250 19.57 8.17 -37.17
N ARG A 251 20.80 8.51 -36.74
CA ARG A 251 21.28 8.17 -35.39
C ARG A 251 20.47 8.85 -34.29
N GLN A 252 20.06 10.10 -34.49
CA GLN A 252 19.18 10.81 -33.55
C GLN A 252 17.80 10.18 -33.49
N LYS A 253 17.19 9.85 -34.63
CA LYS A 253 15.91 9.10 -34.68
C LYS A 253 16.02 7.74 -34.00
N ALA A 254 17.10 7.00 -34.24
CA ALA A 254 17.33 5.71 -33.60
C ALA A 254 17.51 5.83 -32.07
N ARG A 255 18.23 6.86 -31.59
CA ARG A 255 18.36 7.13 -30.15
C ARG A 255 17.02 7.50 -29.52
N ALA A 256 16.27 8.41 -30.15
CA ALA A 256 14.94 8.80 -29.67
C ALA A 256 13.99 7.60 -29.60
N ALA A 257 14.00 6.72 -30.60
CA ALA A 257 13.19 5.50 -30.60
C ALA A 257 13.58 4.54 -29.47
N VAL A 258 14.87 4.41 -29.15
CA VAL A 258 15.34 3.60 -28.01
C VAL A 258 14.89 4.21 -26.68
N GLU A 259 15.04 5.53 -26.52
CA GLU A 259 14.60 6.24 -25.32
C GLU A 259 13.09 6.13 -25.09
N GLU A 260 12.29 6.20 -26.17
CA GLU A 260 10.83 6.03 -26.10
C GLU A 260 10.46 4.60 -25.69
N LEU A 261 11.13 3.58 -26.25
CA LEU A 261 10.92 2.18 -25.86
C LEU A 261 11.31 1.93 -24.39
N GLU A 262 12.42 2.48 -23.94
CA GLU A 262 12.84 2.39 -22.54
C GLU A 262 11.87 3.09 -21.60
N ALA A 263 11.39 4.29 -21.96
CA ALA A 263 10.39 5.02 -21.19
C ALA A 263 9.07 4.23 -21.09
N ARG A 264 8.65 3.58 -22.18
CA ARG A 264 7.45 2.74 -22.21
C ARG A 264 7.60 1.49 -21.35
N GLU A 265 8.73 0.79 -21.41
CA GLU A 265 8.98 -0.38 -20.55
C GLU A 265 9.08 0.03 -19.07
N LEU A 266 9.70 1.17 -18.78
CA LEU A 266 9.73 1.74 -17.43
C LEU A 266 8.31 2.04 -16.93
N ASN A 267 7.43 2.56 -17.79
CA ASN A 267 6.02 2.78 -17.44
C ASN A 267 5.31 1.45 -17.10
N PHE A 268 5.56 0.38 -17.86
CA PHE A 268 5.03 -0.95 -17.55
C PHE A 268 5.56 -1.51 -16.22
N HIS A 269 6.82 -1.25 -15.86
CA HIS A 269 7.34 -1.63 -14.55
C HIS A 269 6.54 -0.98 -13.42
N TRP A 270 6.33 0.34 -13.47
CA TRP A 270 5.53 1.04 -12.46
C TRP A 270 4.10 0.50 -12.38
N LEU A 271 3.52 0.17 -13.53
CA LEU A 271 2.18 -0.41 -13.61
C LEU A 271 2.11 -1.79 -12.94
N ARG A 272 3.06 -2.69 -13.25
CA ARG A 272 3.17 -4.02 -12.62
C ARG A 272 3.36 -3.89 -11.11
N LEU A 273 4.25 -3.00 -10.67
CA LEU A 273 4.47 -2.73 -9.25
C LEU A 273 3.19 -2.25 -8.57
N GLY A 274 2.41 -1.37 -9.22
CA GLY A 274 1.14 -0.91 -8.70
C GLY A 274 0.12 -2.04 -8.52
N TYR A 275 0.00 -2.98 -9.46
CA TYR A 275 -0.87 -4.15 -9.24
C TYR A 275 -0.44 -5.02 -8.07
N ILE A 276 0.87 -5.25 -7.92
CA ILE A 276 1.40 -6.03 -6.81
C ILE A 276 1.07 -5.34 -5.48
N ILE A 277 1.28 -4.02 -5.39
CA ILE A 277 0.98 -3.25 -4.17
C ILE A 277 -0.52 -3.29 -3.86
N ILE A 278 -1.39 -3.08 -4.85
CA ILE A 278 -2.84 -3.15 -4.66
C ILE A 278 -3.25 -4.54 -4.17
N ALA A 279 -2.70 -5.61 -4.76
CA ALA A 279 -2.98 -6.98 -4.34
C ALA A 279 -2.51 -7.26 -2.91
N VAL A 280 -1.32 -6.78 -2.52
CA VAL A 280 -0.80 -6.92 -1.16
C VAL A 280 -1.71 -6.22 -0.15
N PHE A 281 -2.11 -4.97 -0.40
CA PHE A 281 -3.02 -4.25 0.49
C PHE A 281 -4.42 -4.88 0.54
N PHE A 282 -4.92 -5.38 -0.59
CA PHE A 282 -6.19 -6.10 -0.65
C PHE A 282 -6.15 -7.35 0.24
N LEU A 283 -5.14 -8.21 0.08
CA LEU A 283 -4.97 -9.41 0.89
C LEU A 283 -4.74 -9.09 2.37
N ALA A 284 -3.95 -8.06 2.67
CA ALA A 284 -3.72 -7.63 4.05
C ALA A 284 -5.01 -7.14 4.72
N ARG A 285 -5.87 -6.41 4.00
CA ARG A 285 -7.18 -5.97 4.50
C ARG A 285 -8.12 -7.15 4.72
N LEU A 286 -8.16 -8.11 3.79
CA LEU A 286 -8.93 -9.34 3.97
C LEU A 286 -8.48 -10.13 5.19
N ALA A 287 -7.17 -10.29 5.38
CA ALA A 287 -6.61 -10.94 6.56
C ALA A 287 -6.95 -10.18 7.85
N TYR A 288 -6.90 -8.83 7.82
CA TYR A 288 -7.25 -7.99 8.95
C TYR A 288 -8.73 -8.13 9.33
N ILE A 289 -9.67 -8.02 8.39
CA ILE A 289 -11.10 -8.23 8.71
C ILE A 289 -11.39 -9.67 9.14
N GLY A 290 -10.67 -10.66 8.59
CA GLY A 290 -10.79 -12.08 8.96
C GLY A 290 -10.26 -12.39 10.36
N SER A 291 -9.33 -11.59 10.87
CA SER A 291 -8.78 -11.74 12.23
C SER A 291 -9.79 -11.40 13.34
N SER A 292 -10.95 -10.81 13.00
CA SER A 292 -11.99 -10.40 13.95
C SER A 292 -11.48 -9.50 15.09
N THR A 293 -10.41 -8.73 14.82
CA THR A 293 -9.79 -7.80 15.79
C THR A 293 -10.66 -6.60 16.10
N ILE A 294 -11.59 -6.26 15.21
CA ILE A 294 -12.52 -5.14 15.35
C ILE A 294 -13.98 -5.62 15.25
N GLU A 295 -14.79 -5.20 16.20
CA GLU A 295 -16.24 -5.41 16.20
C GLU A 295 -16.93 -4.54 15.14
N LEU A 296 -18.19 -4.85 14.81
CA LEU A 296 -18.99 -4.05 13.87
C LEU A 296 -19.27 -2.66 14.45
N SER A 297 -19.18 -1.64 13.59
CA SER A 297 -19.65 -0.31 13.97
C SER A 297 -21.18 -0.25 14.05
N GLU A 298 -21.71 0.75 14.74
CA GLU A 298 -23.17 0.98 14.83
C GLU A 298 -23.82 1.09 13.45
N ASP A 299 -23.18 1.83 12.54
CA ASP A 299 -23.63 1.98 11.15
C ASP A 299 -23.64 0.64 10.41
N GLU A 300 -22.58 -0.17 10.54
CA GLU A 300 -22.51 -1.49 9.88
C GLU A 300 -23.58 -2.44 10.41
N ALA A 301 -23.77 -2.49 11.74
CA ALA A 301 -24.73 -3.39 12.38
C ALA A 301 -26.18 -3.04 12.02
N TYR A 302 -26.53 -1.75 12.03
CA TYR A 302 -27.86 -1.29 11.64
C TYR A 302 -28.13 -1.51 10.15
N GLN A 303 -27.15 -1.22 9.29
CA GLN A 303 -27.26 -1.46 7.84
C GLN A 303 -27.33 -2.95 7.51
N TRP A 304 -26.70 -3.80 8.31
CA TRP A 304 -26.74 -5.24 8.11
C TRP A 304 -28.15 -5.80 8.32
N GLN A 305 -28.96 -5.22 9.21
CA GLN A 305 -30.39 -5.61 9.31
C GLN A 305 -31.14 -5.32 8.01
N TRP A 306 -30.84 -4.23 7.32
CA TRP A 306 -31.46 -3.92 6.03
C TRP A 306 -31.13 -4.95 4.95
N SER A 307 -29.94 -5.54 4.98
CA SER A 307 -29.56 -6.57 4.02
C SER A 307 -30.43 -7.83 4.14
N LYS A 308 -31.07 -8.05 5.30
CA LYS A 308 -32.00 -9.14 5.58
C LYS A 308 -33.44 -8.82 5.17
N HIS A 309 -33.74 -7.54 4.91
CA HIS A 309 -35.07 -7.05 4.55
C HIS A 309 -35.01 -6.16 3.30
N PRO A 310 -34.82 -6.75 2.09
CA PRO A 310 -34.66 -5.99 0.87
C PRO A 310 -35.81 -5.00 0.60
N ALA A 311 -35.48 -3.72 0.47
CA ALA A 311 -36.40 -2.65 0.10
C ALA A 311 -35.77 -1.72 -0.95
N LEU A 312 -36.60 -0.93 -1.64
CA LEU A 312 -36.14 0.04 -2.64
C LEU A 312 -35.55 1.32 -2.01
N ALA A 313 -35.84 1.59 -0.73
CA ALA A 313 -35.14 2.57 0.09
C ALA A 313 -35.29 2.19 1.58
N TYR A 314 -34.49 2.81 2.44
CA TYR A 314 -34.55 2.66 3.88
C TYR A 314 -34.66 4.03 4.55
N TYR A 315 -35.02 4.03 5.84
CA TYR A 315 -35.32 5.25 6.61
C TYR A 315 -34.31 6.40 6.41
N SER A 316 -33.01 6.11 6.36
CA SER A 316 -31.99 7.15 6.23
C SER A 316 -31.15 7.07 4.96
N LYS A 317 -31.18 5.96 4.22
CA LYS A 317 -30.27 5.69 3.09
C LYS A 317 -30.94 4.96 1.92
N PRO A 318 -30.41 5.13 0.71
CA PRO A 318 -30.73 4.30 -0.47
C PRO A 318 -30.34 2.82 -0.31
N PRO A 319 -30.78 1.92 -1.21
CA PRO A 319 -30.67 0.49 -1.01
C PRO A 319 -29.27 -0.12 -1.24
N GLY A 320 -28.35 0.63 -1.86
CA GLY A 320 -27.07 0.10 -2.32
C GLY A 320 -26.22 -0.56 -1.23
N ILE A 321 -26.23 -0.01 -0.01
CA ILE A 321 -25.46 -0.59 1.10
C ILE A 321 -26.04 -1.92 1.57
N ALA A 322 -27.37 -2.04 1.64
CA ALA A 322 -28.04 -3.28 2.00
C ALA A 322 -27.75 -4.37 0.96
N VAL A 323 -27.81 -4.03 -0.34
CA VAL A 323 -27.46 -4.96 -1.42
C VAL A 323 -26.02 -5.43 -1.30
N ALA A 324 -25.08 -4.54 -1.04
CA ALA A 324 -23.67 -4.90 -0.95
C ALA A 324 -23.37 -5.78 0.26
N GLN A 325 -23.93 -5.48 1.43
CA GLN A 325 -23.82 -6.35 2.59
C GLN A 325 -24.52 -7.69 2.37
N TRP A 326 -25.66 -7.72 1.68
CA TRP A 326 -26.37 -8.95 1.29
C TRP A 326 -25.48 -9.84 0.41
N ILE A 327 -24.81 -9.28 -0.61
CA ILE A 327 -23.85 -10.02 -1.44
C ILE A 327 -22.73 -10.60 -0.58
N GLY A 328 -22.15 -9.78 0.29
CA GLY A 328 -21.04 -10.19 1.15
C GLY A 328 -21.40 -11.33 2.10
N THR A 329 -22.57 -11.25 2.75
CA THR A 329 -23.03 -12.28 3.69
C THR A 329 -23.57 -13.53 2.98
N HIS A 330 -24.02 -13.44 1.74
CA HIS A 330 -24.36 -14.63 0.93
C HIS A 330 -23.11 -15.42 0.53
N LEU A 331 -21.99 -14.73 0.26
CA LEU A 331 -20.75 -15.38 -0.14
C LEU A 331 -19.99 -15.99 1.04
N TRP A 332 -20.04 -15.37 2.22
CA TRP A 332 -19.18 -15.72 3.37
C TRP A 332 -19.96 -16.01 4.66
N GLY A 333 -21.27 -16.20 4.57
CA GLY A 333 -22.16 -16.40 5.70
C GLY A 333 -22.53 -15.09 6.42
N ASP A 334 -23.53 -15.19 7.28
CA ASP A 334 -24.08 -14.08 8.08
C ASP A 334 -23.11 -13.70 9.22
N THR A 335 -21.95 -13.17 8.86
CA THR A 335 -20.83 -12.85 9.76
C THR A 335 -20.31 -11.43 9.54
N ALA A 336 -19.57 -10.89 10.51
CA ALA A 336 -18.90 -9.59 10.38
C ALA A 336 -17.92 -9.53 9.19
N PHE A 337 -17.28 -10.66 8.86
CA PHE A 337 -16.45 -10.78 7.67
C PHE A 337 -17.28 -10.62 6.39
N GLY A 338 -18.42 -11.31 6.30
CA GLY A 338 -19.35 -11.19 5.17
C GLY A 338 -19.84 -9.76 4.97
N VAL A 339 -20.23 -9.07 6.05
CA VAL A 339 -20.65 -7.65 6.02
C VAL A 339 -19.56 -6.75 5.41
N ARG A 340 -18.28 -6.99 5.75
CA ARG A 340 -17.14 -6.15 5.33
C ARG A 340 -16.50 -6.55 4.02
N PHE A 341 -16.78 -7.75 3.51
CA PHE A 341 -16.04 -8.35 2.40
C PHE A 341 -15.91 -7.43 1.17
N LEU A 342 -16.97 -6.72 0.81
CA LEU A 342 -16.95 -5.87 -0.37
C LEU A 342 -16.14 -4.57 -0.20
N ALA A 343 -15.89 -4.09 1.02
CA ALA A 343 -15.14 -2.84 1.22
C ALA A 343 -13.71 -2.94 0.66
N PRO A 344 -12.87 -3.93 1.03
CA PRO A 344 -11.56 -4.14 0.42
C PRO A 344 -11.62 -4.37 -1.10
N CYS A 345 -12.64 -5.07 -1.60
CA CYS A 345 -12.82 -5.31 -3.04
C CYS A 345 -13.05 -4.01 -3.81
N VAL A 346 -13.95 -3.17 -3.30
CA VAL A 346 -14.27 -1.87 -3.87
C VAL A 346 -13.04 -0.96 -3.85
N THR A 347 -12.29 -0.89 -2.75
CA THR A 347 -11.06 -0.08 -2.68
C THR A 347 -9.98 -0.58 -3.65
N ALA A 348 -9.81 -1.91 -3.79
CA ALA A 348 -8.87 -2.47 -4.75
C ALA A 348 -9.26 -2.11 -6.18
N LEU A 349 -10.55 -2.18 -6.52
CA LEU A 349 -11.07 -1.77 -7.81
C LEU A 349 -10.82 -0.27 -8.08
N ILE A 350 -11.15 0.61 -7.14
CA ILE A 350 -10.88 2.06 -7.26
C ILE A 350 -9.38 2.30 -7.49
N SER A 351 -8.52 1.60 -6.75
CA SER A 351 -7.06 1.74 -6.88
C SER A 351 -6.56 1.30 -8.27
N VAL A 352 -7.11 0.22 -8.82
CA VAL A 352 -6.80 -0.24 -10.19
C VAL A 352 -7.26 0.78 -11.22
N LEU A 353 -8.46 1.34 -11.05
CA LEU A 353 -9.02 2.36 -11.95
C LEU A 353 -8.15 3.62 -11.95
N LEU A 354 -7.77 4.13 -10.78
CA LEU A 354 -6.88 5.29 -10.64
C LEU A 354 -5.49 5.02 -11.24
N LEU A 355 -4.89 3.87 -10.93
CA LEU A 355 -3.59 3.50 -11.48
C LEU A 355 -3.63 3.44 -13.01
N ARG A 356 -4.65 2.81 -13.59
CA ARG A 356 -4.84 2.71 -15.05
C ARG A 356 -5.11 4.07 -15.68
N PHE A 357 -5.90 4.93 -15.02
CA PHE A 357 -6.20 6.28 -15.49
C PHE A 357 -4.91 7.10 -15.61
N PHE A 358 -4.14 7.24 -14.54
CA PHE A 358 -2.89 8.00 -14.58
C PHE A 358 -1.81 7.35 -15.45
N ALA A 359 -1.80 6.01 -15.57
CA ALA A 359 -0.89 5.33 -16.49
C ALA A 359 -1.15 5.66 -17.96
N ARG A 360 -2.40 6.02 -18.30
CA ARG A 360 -2.82 6.42 -19.65
C ARG A 360 -2.69 7.93 -19.88
N GLU A 361 -3.16 8.74 -18.93
CA GLU A 361 -3.22 10.21 -19.08
C GLU A 361 -1.89 10.91 -18.72
N ALA A 362 -1.05 10.26 -17.93
CA ALA A 362 0.23 10.79 -17.48
C ALA A 362 1.29 9.68 -17.43
N THR A 363 1.65 9.22 -16.22
CA THR A 363 2.59 8.10 -16.04
C THR A 363 2.07 7.14 -14.97
N ALA A 364 2.37 5.85 -15.12
CA ALA A 364 2.04 4.82 -14.14
C ALA A 364 2.78 5.05 -12.81
N LYS A 365 3.94 5.73 -12.85
CA LYS A 365 4.63 6.18 -11.64
C LYS A 365 3.75 7.14 -10.84
N LEU A 366 3.20 8.17 -11.48
CA LEU A 366 2.28 9.09 -10.83
C LEU A 366 1.05 8.34 -10.30
N GLY A 367 0.47 7.46 -11.10
CA GLY A 367 -0.67 6.63 -10.68
C GLY A 367 -0.39 5.81 -9.44
N LEU A 368 0.80 5.19 -9.34
CA LEU A 368 1.20 4.46 -8.15
C LEU A 368 1.28 5.37 -6.92
N PHE A 369 1.91 6.54 -7.04
CA PHE A 369 2.01 7.47 -5.91
C PHE A 369 0.66 8.01 -5.47
N VAL A 370 -0.28 8.24 -6.39
CA VAL A 370 -1.67 8.61 -6.04
C VAL A 370 -2.37 7.48 -5.28
N VAL A 371 -2.23 6.23 -5.71
CA VAL A 371 -2.78 5.07 -5.00
C VAL A 371 -2.17 4.90 -3.61
N LEU A 372 -0.86 5.10 -3.47
CA LEU A 372 -0.17 5.07 -2.19
C LEU A 372 -0.62 6.22 -1.28
N ALA A 373 -0.81 7.42 -1.83
CA ALA A 373 -1.33 8.57 -1.09
C ALA A 373 -2.73 8.27 -0.54
N ALA A 374 -3.64 7.83 -1.40
CA ALA A 374 -5.00 7.47 -1.03
C ALA A 374 -5.03 6.33 0.00
N THR A 375 -4.14 5.35 -0.12
CA THR A 375 -4.02 4.24 0.84
C THR A 375 -3.44 4.68 2.19
N ALA A 376 -2.64 5.75 2.21
CA ALA A 376 -2.08 6.31 3.45
C ALA A 376 -2.99 7.36 4.10
N THR A 377 -4.03 7.83 3.40
CA THR A 377 -5.03 8.75 3.94
C THR A 377 -5.88 8.02 5.00
N PRO A 378 -5.87 8.46 6.28
CA PRO A 378 -6.59 7.76 7.35
C PRO A 378 -8.07 7.55 7.05
N LEU A 379 -8.77 8.58 6.56
CA LEU A 379 -10.20 8.50 6.24
C LEU A 379 -10.49 7.41 5.19
N LEU A 380 -9.72 7.37 4.11
CA LEU A 380 -9.86 6.37 3.05
C LEU A 380 -9.41 4.97 3.50
N SER A 381 -8.47 4.90 4.45
CA SER A 381 -8.01 3.64 5.02
C SER A 381 -9.09 2.97 5.86
N VAL A 382 -9.83 3.75 6.65
CA VAL A 382 -10.98 3.27 7.42
C VAL A 382 -12.09 2.79 6.47
N GLY A 383 -12.43 3.60 5.45
CA GLY A 383 -13.41 3.23 4.42
C GLY A 383 -12.98 2.08 3.51
N ALA A 384 -11.74 1.61 3.61
CA ALA A 384 -11.26 0.41 2.91
C ALA A 384 -11.42 -0.88 3.71
N VAL A 385 -11.85 -0.78 4.97
CA VAL A 385 -12.04 -1.89 5.91
C VAL A 385 -13.49 -1.98 6.35
N LEU A 386 -14.10 -0.85 6.70
CA LEU A 386 -15.51 -0.77 7.10
C LEU A 386 -16.40 -0.68 5.87
N MET A 387 -17.52 -1.41 5.87
CA MET A 387 -18.48 -1.37 4.77
C MET A 387 -19.60 -0.40 5.10
N THR A 388 -19.44 0.85 4.68
CA THR A 388 -20.45 1.92 4.79
C THR A 388 -20.92 2.38 3.41
N VAL A 389 -21.97 3.21 3.38
CA VAL A 389 -22.49 3.84 2.15
C VAL A 389 -21.43 4.58 1.33
N ASP A 390 -20.36 5.05 1.98
CA ASP A 390 -19.29 5.82 1.36
C ASP A 390 -18.45 4.99 0.39
N CYS A 391 -18.24 3.70 0.67
CA CYS A 391 -17.43 2.82 -0.17
C CYS A 391 -17.98 2.76 -1.61
N LEU A 392 -19.28 2.48 -1.73
CA LEU A 392 -19.97 2.40 -3.01
C LEU A 392 -20.16 3.78 -3.64
N SER A 393 -20.49 4.77 -2.82
CA SER A 393 -20.60 6.17 -3.23
C SER A 393 -19.35 6.64 -3.97
N VAL A 394 -18.16 6.43 -3.38
CA VAL A 394 -16.88 6.82 -3.99
C VAL A 394 -16.57 6.00 -5.24
N LEU A 395 -16.88 4.70 -5.27
CA LEU A 395 -16.69 3.86 -6.45
C LEU A 395 -17.48 4.38 -7.65
N PHE A 396 -18.79 4.55 -7.47
CA PHE A 396 -19.67 4.96 -8.56
C PHE A 396 -19.43 6.41 -8.96
N TRP A 397 -19.08 7.28 -8.00
CA TRP A 397 -18.61 8.63 -8.31
C TRP A 397 -17.37 8.60 -9.21
N THR A 398 -16.38 7.78 -8.85
CA THR A 398 -15.14 7.61 -9.63
C THR A 398 -15.44 7.08 -11.03
N LEU A 399 -16.28 6.04 -11.14
CA LEU A 399 -16.66 5.45 -12.43
C LEU A 399 -17.39 6.45 -13.33
N ALA A 400 -18.36 7.20 -12.80
CA ALA A 400 -19.06 8.27 -13.53
C ALA A 400 -18.10 9.35 -14.03
N MET A 401 -17.13 9.75 -13.19
CA MET A 401 -16.14 10.75 -13.57
C MET A 401 -15.20 10.24 -14.67
N LEU A 402 -14.74 8.98 -14.58
CA LEU A 402 -13.87 8.35 -15.57
C LEU A 402 -14.57 8.11 -16.91
N SER A 403 -15.83 7.65 -16.91
CA SER A 403 -16.60 7.46 -18.14
C SER A 403 -16.98 8.81 -18.78
N GLY A 404 -17.31 9.82 -17.97
CA GLY A 404 -17.57 11.17 -18.44
C GLY A 404 -16.33 11.80 -19.10
N TRP A 405 -15.15 11.64 -18.47
CA TRP A 405 -13.88 12.08 -19.06
C TRP A 405 -13.56 11.38 -20.38
N GLN A 406 -13.76 10.06 -20.45
CA GLN A 406 -13.59 9.30 -21.69
C GLN A 406 -14.50 9.81 -22.81
N ALA A 407 -15.76 10.16 -22.48
CA ALA A 407 -16.70 10.72 -23.45
C ALA A 407 -16.18 12.03 -24.08
N VAL A 408 -15.67 12.93 -23.23
CA VAL A 408 -15.10 14.22 -23.66
C VAL A 408 -13.87 13.99 -24.55
N ARG A 409 -12.96 13.09 -24.15
CA ARG A 409 -11.74 12.77 -24.91
C ARG A 409 -12.01 12.13 -26.27
N SER A 410 -12.97 11.20 -26.33
CA SER A 410 -13.37 10.57 -27.59
C SER A 410 -13.80 11.60 -28.63
N ALA A 411 -14.56 12.62 -28.22
CA ALA A 411 -15.01 13.66 -29.15
C ALA A 411 -13.90 14.60 -29.62
N GLU A 412 -12.95 14.94 -28.75
CA GLU A 412 -11.78 15.75 -29.13
C GLU A 412 -10.93 15.02 -30.18
N HIS A 413 -10.69 13.73 -30.01
CA HIS A 413 -9.89 12.93 -30.95
C HIS A 413 -10.49 12.88 -32.37
N CYS A 414 -11.82 12.86 -32.48
CA CYS A 414 -12.52 12.87 -33.77
C CYS A 414 -12.48 14.26 -34.43
N SER A 415 -12.52 15.34 -33.65
CA SER A 415 -12.39 16.72 -34.16
C SER A 415 -10.98 17.04 -34.71
N ALA A 416 -9.95 16.31 -34.26
CA ALA A 416 -8.56 16.49 -34.67
C ALA A 416 -8.16 15.76 -35.97
N GLY A 417 -9.11 15.18 -36.71
CA GLY A 417 -8.90 14.68 -38.09
C GLY A 417 -8.32 13.25 -38.23
N GLY A 418 -8.29 12.44 -37.17
CA GLY A 418 -7.67 11.11 -37.16
C GLY A 418 -8.58 9.90 -37.45
N ALA A 419 -9.83 10.09 -37.86
CA ALA A 419 -10.78 8.98 -37.99
C ALA A 419 -10.65 8.24 -39.33
N SER A 420 -9.97 7.08 -39.33
CA SER A 420 -10.16 6.06 -40.36
C SER A 420 -11.52 5.37 -40.17
N VAL A 421 -12.08 4.76 -41.21
CA VAL A 421 -13.37 4.03 -41.15
C VAL A 421 -13.37 2.91 -40.08
N LEU A 422 -12.20 2.36 -39.76
CA LEU A 422 -12.01 1.35 -38.70
C LEU A 422 -12.05 1.95 -37.28
N ASN A 423 -11.91 3.27 -37.12
CA ASN A 423 -11.93 3.99 -35.84
C ASN A 423 -13.31 4.61 -35.50
N ALA A 424 -14.32 4.43 -36.37
CA ALA A 424 -15.65 5.05 -36.18
C ALA A 424 -16.34 4.60 -34.89
N GLU A 425 -16.16 3.35 -34.46
CA GLU A 425 -16.69 2.82 -33.20
C GLU A 425 -15.99 3.44 -31.97
N GLN A 426 -14.69 3.74 -32.08
CA GLN A 426 -13.90 4.44 -31.06
C GLN A 426 -14.22 5.94 -30.97
N CYS A 427 -14.86 6.49 -32.00
CA CYS A 427 -15.29 7.87 -32.09
C CYS A 427 -16.65 8.16 -31.41
N SER A 428 -17.37 7.13 -30.95
CA SER A 428 -18.69 7.33 -30.32
C SER A 428 -18.57 7.68 -28.84
N ALA A 429 -18.83 8.96 -28.51
CA ALA A 429 -18.96 9.43 -27.13
C ALA A 429 -20.24 8.92 -26.43
N LEU A 430 -21.16 8.30 -27.15
CA LEU A 430 -22.45 7.87 -26.63
C LEU A 430 -22.30 6.80 -25.54
N ARG A 431 -21.58 5.71 -25.81
CA ARG A 431 -21.42 4.60 -24.86
C ARG A 431 -20.81 5.07 -23.52
N PRO A 432 -19.71 5.85 -23.49
CA PRO A 432 -19.20 6.43 -22.26
C PRO A 432 -20.24 7.28 -21.51
N TRP A 433 -21.05 8.10 -22.20
CA TRP A 433 -22.12 8.87 -21.56
C TRP A 433 -23.23 8.00 -20.98
N LEU A 434 -23.67 6.94 -21.67
CA LEU A 434 -24.67 6.01 -21.14
C LEU A 434 -24.16 5.34 -19.85
N LEU A 435 -22.88 4.95 -19.84
CA LEU A 435 -22.23 4.43 -18.62
C LEU A 435 -22.18 5.49 -17.52
N THR A 436 -21.86 6.75 -17.84
CA THR A 436 -21.90 7.86 -16.87
C THR A 436 -23.27 7.97 -16.21
N GLY A 437 -24.36 7.89 -16.99
CA GLY A 437 -25.73 7.92 -16.46
C GLY A 437 -26.03 6.76 -15.50
N LEU A 438 -25.62 5.54 -15.88
CA LEU A 438 -25.73 4.36 -15.02
C LEU A 438 -24.96 4.52 -13.71
N TRP A 439 -23.72 5.00 -13.76
CA TRP A 439 -22.90 5.20 -12.57
C TRP A 439 -23.41 6.33 -11.68
N LEU A 440 -23.96 7.40 -12.25
CA LEU A 440 -24.64 8.46 -11.50
C LEU A 440 -25.84 7.90 -10.73
N ALA A 441 -26.67 7.07 -11.36
CA ALA A 441 -27.78 6.39 -10.70
C ALA A 441 -27.31 5.46 -9.58
N LEU A 442 -26.35 4.58 -9.85
CA LEU A 442 -25.85 3.65 -8.83
C LEU A 442 -25.16 4.37 -7.65
N GLY A 443 -24.51 5.50 -7.94
CA GLY A 443 -23.99 6.41 -6.92
C GLY A 443 -25.09 6.99 -6.05
N PHE A 444 -26.15 7.53 -6.66
CA PHE A 444 -27.31 8.03 -5.93
C PHE A 444 -27.99 6.93 -5.11
N LEU A 445 -28.19 5.76 -5.69
CA LEU A 445 -28.72 4.55 -5.05
C LEU A 445 -27.80 3.97 -3.97
N SER A 446 -26.59 4.49 -3.81
CA SER A 446 -25.69 4.17 -2.69
C SER A 446 -25.75 5.26 -1.61
N LYS A 447 -25.72 6.53 -2.02
CA LYS A 447 -25.79 7.68 -1.15
C LYS A 447 -26.42 8.87 -1.88
N ASN A 448 -27.50 9.43 -1.34
CA ASN A 448 -28.24 10.54 -1.96
C ASN A 448 -27.37 11.77 -2.24
N THR A 449 -26.27 11.97 -1.49
CA THR A 449 -25.31 13.07 -1.72
C THR A 449 -24.61 12.98 -3.08
N ASN A 450 -24.64 11.82 -3.76
CA ASN A 450 -24.10 11.70 -5.11
C ASN A 450 -24.87 12.53 -6.15
N ALA A 451 -26.05 13.05 -5.82
CA ALA A 451 -26.70 14.08 -6.62
C ALA A 451 -25.81 15.31 -6.85
N PHE A 452 -24.92 15.66 -5.91
CA PHE A 452 -23.96 16.76 -6.08
C PHE A 452 -22.99 16.54 -7.24
N GLN A 453 -22.82 15.30 -7.72
CA GLN A 453 -21.99 15.04 -8.89
C GLN A 453 -22.54 15.71 -10.15
N LEU A 454 -23.86 15.92 -10.25
CA LEU A 454 -24.47 16.69 -11.34
C LEU A 454 -24.01 18.15 -11.32
N ALA A 455 -23.91 18.75 -10.13
CA ALA A 455 -23.36 20.09 -9.96
C ALA A 455 -21.88 20.13 -10.32
N CYS A 456 -21.11 19.09 -10.02
CA CYS A 456 -19.71 18.97 -10.46
C CYS A 456 -19.58 18.92 -11.99
N PHE A 457 -20.44 18.16 -12.69
CA PHE A 457 -20.44 18.15 -14.16
C PHE A 457 -20.87 19.50 -14.74
N ALA A 458 -21.88 20.16 -14.17
CA ALA A 458 -22.28 21.50 -14.58
C ALA A 458 -21.12 22.49 -14.42
N LEU A 459 -20.44 22.47 -13.27
CA LEU A 459 -19.26 23.29 -13.02
C LEU A 459 -18.12 22.96 -13.99
N PHE A 460 -17.88 21.67 -14.28
CA PHE A 460 -16.89 21.24 -15.27
C PHE A 460 -17.17 21.84 -16.66
N PHE A 461 -18.43 21.82 -17.14
CA PHE A 461 -18.77 22.46 -18.41
C PHE A 461 -18.68 23.99 -18.37
N VAL A 462 -18.93 24.61 -17.22
CA VAL A 462 -18.73 26.05 -17.01
C VAL A 462 -17.25 26.42 -17.10
N LEU A 463 -16.37 25.70 -16.39
CA LEU A 463 -14.95 26.01 -16.28
C LEU A 463 -14.15 25.55 -17.53
N TRP A 464 -14.45 24.38 -18.08
CA TRP A 464 -13.76 23.80 -19.23
C TRP A 464 -14.51 24.07 -20.54
N LYS A 465 -14.26 25.23 -21.14
CA LYS A 465 -14.93 25.70 -22.37
C LYS A 465 -14.95 24.65 -23.51
N PRO A 466 -13.87 23.90 -23.81
CA PRO A 466 -13.86 22.92 -24.89
C PRO A 466 -14.91 21.80 -24.72
N ALA A 467 -15.23 21.40 -23.48
CA ALA A 467 -16.19 20.33 -23.23
C ALA A 467 -17.64 20.73 -23.54
N ARG A 468 -17.96 22.02 -23.64
CA ARG A 468 -19.33 22.50 -23.91
C ARG A 468 -19.89 22.02 -25.24
N ALA A 469 -19.03 21.64 -26.19
CA ALA A 469 -19.46 21.01 -27.44
C ALA A 469 -20.29 19.73 -27.19
N GLN A 470 -20.01 19.01 -26.09
CA GLN A 470 -20.77 17.82 -25.68
C GLN A 470 -22.23 18.12 -25.39
N LEU A 471 -22.56 19.31 -24.88
CA LEU A 471 -23.94 19.69 -24.54
C LEU A 471 -24.84 19.81 -25.78
N ARG A 472 -24.25 19.91 -26.98
CA ARG A 472 -24.98 19.89 -28.26
C ARG A 472 -25.28 18.46 -28.75
N THR A 473 -24.73 17.45 -28.10
CA THR A 473 -24.94 16.03 -28.45
C THR A 473 -25.98 15.41 -27.52
N ALA A 474 -26.61 14.31 -27.94
CA ALA A 474 -27.58 13.60 -27.11
C ALA A 474 -26.95 12.91 -25.87
N GLY A 475 -25.63 12.66 -25.87
CA GLY A 475 -24.96 11.85 -24.85
C GLY A 475 -25.20 12.31 -23.40
N PRO A 476 -24.80 13.53 -23.01
CA PRO A 476 -25.00 14.03 -21.65
C PRO A 476 -26.47 14.02 -21.20
N TRP A 477 -27.40 14.32 -22.11
CA TRP A 477 -28.84 14.34 -21.81
C TRP A 477 -29.41 12.94 -21.62
N LEU A 478 -28.97 11.96 -22.43
CA LEU A 478 -29.31 10.56 -22.23
C LEU A 478 -28.73 10.02 -20.92
N ALA A 479 -27.54 10.45 -20.52
CA ALA A 479 -26.96 10.11 -19.22
C ALA A 479 -27.86 10.61 -18.06
N LEU A 480 -28.35 11.85 -18.16
CA LEU A 480 -29.31 12.40 -17.19
C LEU A 480 -30.63 11.65 -17.20
N GLY A 481 -31.15 11.30 -18.38
CA GLY A 481 -32.39 10.51 -18.53
C GLY A 481 -32.27 9.12 -17.89
N ILE A 482 -31.16 8.41 -18.12
CA ILE A 482 -30.87 7.12 -17.48
C ILE A 482 -30.81 7.29 -15.96
N ALA A 483 -30.09 8.31 -15.48
CA ALA A 483 -29.95 8.56 -14.06
C ALA A 483 -31.31 8.81 -13.39
N ALA A 484 -32.14 9.68 -14.00
CA ALA A 484 -33.47 10.00 -13.51
C ALA A 484 -34.40 8.77 -13.51
N LEU A 485 -34.41 8.00 -14.59
CA LEU A 485 -35.26 6.81 -14.72
C LEU A 485 -34.88 5.73 -13.68
N ALA A 486 -33.59 5.50 -13.46
CA ALA A 486 -33.11 4.49 -12.52
C ALA A 486 -33.32 4.88 -11.05
N VAL A 487 -33.37 6.18 -10.73
CA VAL A 487 -33.66 6.69 -9.38
C VAL A 487 -35.17 6.73 -9.10
N LEU A 488 -36.01 6.79 -10.14
CA LEU A 488 -37.46 6.92 -10.00
C LEU A 488 -38.12 5.87 -9.08
N PRO A 489 -37.79 4.56 -9.14
CA PRO A 489 -38.40 3.57 -8.25
C PRO A 489 -38.17 3.87 -6.77
N GLN A 490 -36.99 4.38 -6.40
CA GLN A 490 -36.67 4.78 -5.03
C GLN A 490 -37.52 5.97 -4.59
N LEU A 491 -37.74 6.95 -5.47
CA LEU A 491 -38.57 8.13 -5.19
C LEU A 491 -40.04 7.75 -5.04
N VAL A 492 -40.56 6.90 -5.93
CA VAL A 492 -41.94 6.38 -5.86
C VAL A 492 -42.15 5.59 -4.56
N TRP A 493 -41.20 4.72 -4.20
CA TRP A 493 -41.26 3.98 -2.95
C TRP A 493 -41.29 4.93 -1.75
N ASN A 494 -40.44 5.97 -1.72
CA ASN A 494 -40.47 6.97 -0.65
C ASN A 494 -41.81 7.73 -0.59
N ALA A 495 -42.37 8.10 -1.74
CA ALA A 495 -43.67 8.77 -1.80
C ALA A 495 -44.79 7.89 -1.21
N GLN A 496 -44.74 6.58 -1.44
CA GLN A 496 -45.69 5.61 -0.88
C GLN A 496 -45.51 5.37 0.63
N HIS A 497 -44.34 5.72 1.18
CA HIS A 497 -43.98 5.50 2.58
C HIS A 497 -43.78 6.83 3.34
N GLY A 498 -44.56 7.85 3.00
CA GLY A 498 -44.61 9.12 3.73
C GLY A 498 -43.34 9.96 3.64
N TRP A 499 -42.54 9.80 2.60
CA TRP A 499 -41.29 10.55 2.38
C TRP A 499 -40.25 10.40 3.51
N ALA A 500 -40.26 9.28 4.24
CA ALA A 500 -39.43 9.06 5.42
C ALA A 500 -37.93 9.40 5.22
N THR A 501 -37.33 9.01 4.08
CA THR A 501 -35.92 9.33 3.77
C THR A 501 -35.69 10.83 3.57
N VAL A 502 -36.63 11.50 2.91
CA VAL A 502 -36.53 12.94 2.62
C VAL A 502 -36.69 13.74 3.90
N GLU A 503 -37.63 13.37 4.77
CA GLU A 503 -37.81 13.99 6.08
C GLU A 503 -36.57 13.81 6.96
N HIS A 504 -35.99 12.60 7.00
CA HIS A 504 -34.73 12.35 7.70
C HIS A 504 -33.59 13.24 7.18
N LEU A 505 -33.45 13.38 5.86
CA LEU A 505 -32.45 14.26 5.25
C LEU A 505 -32.72 15.74 5.55
N HIS A 506 -33.98 16.16 5.49
CA HIS A 506 -34.39 17.53 5.81
C HIS A 506 -34.00 17.91 7.25
N ASN A 507 -34.28 17.01 8.19
CA ASN A 507 -33.91 17.18 9.60
C ASN A 507 -32.39 17.20 9.80
N ARG A 508 -31.64 16.30 9.14
CA ARG A 508 -30.17 16.30 9.23
C ARG A 508 -29.51 17.51 8.58
N ALA A 509 -30.08 18.05 7.51
CA ALA A 509 -29.58 19.24 6.85
C ALA A 509 -29.85 20.53 7.65
N GLY A 510 -30.65 20.46 8.72
CA GLY A 510 -30.98 21.61 9.55
C GLY A 510 -31.76 22.69 8.80
N LEU A 511 -32.50 22.32 7.74
CA LEU A 511 -33.22 23.27 6.88
C LEU A 511 -34.37 24.00 7.60
N THR A 512 -34.76 23.52 8.78
CA THR A 512 -35.72 24.18 9.67
C THR A 512 -35.09 25.30 10.51
N GLN A 513 -33.76 25.38 10.57
CA GLN A 513 -33.04 26.43 11.30
C GLN A 513 -32.46 27.44 10.31
N ALA A 514 -32.55 28.74 10.65
CA ALA A 514 -31.87 29.77 9.88
C ALA A 514 -30.35 29.54 9.94
N TRP A 515 -29.70 29.49 8.78
CA TRP A 515 -28.25 29.34 8.71
C TRP A 515 -27.57 30.52 9.43
N LYS A 516 -26.66 30.20 10.35
CA LYS A 516 -25.85 31.18 11.07
C LYS A 516 -24.38 30.85 10.86
N PHE A 517 -23.65 31.77 10.23
CA PHE A 517 -22.20 31.64 10.10
C PHE A 517 -21.55 31.70 11.48
N THR A 518 -20.68 30.74 11.79
CA THR A 518 -19.85 30.77 13.00
C THR A 518 -18.40 30.40 12.65
N PRO A 519 -17.42 31.27 12.93
CA PRO A 519 -16.02 30.95 12.69
C PRO A 519 -15.42 30.05 13.78
N ASN A 520 -16.14 29.81 14.89
CA ASN A 520 -15.62 29.11 16.07
C ASN A 520 -15.07 27.71 15.75
N TYR A 521 -15.67 27.02 14.76
CA TYR A 521 -15.27 25.67 14.36
C TYR A 521 -14.42 25.66 13.09
N LEU A 522 -14.12 26.81 12.49
CA LEU A 522 -13.42 26.87 11.21
C LEU A 522 -12.00 26.31 11.32
N ILE A 523 -11.27 26.69 12.37
CA ILE A 523 -9.91 26.22 12.61
C ILE A 523 -9.94 24.72 12.89
N ASP A 524 -10.82 24.26 13.79
CA ASP A 524 -10.94 22.84 14.14
C ASP A 524 -11.31 21.99 12.92
N PHE A 525 -12.24 22.47 12.09
CA PHE A 525 -12.62 21.82 10.84
C PHE A 525 -11.43 21.73 9.87
N VAL A 526 -10.72 22.82 9.63
CA VAL A 526 -9.55 22.82 8.72
C VAL A 526 -8.45 21.90 9.26
N LEU A 527 -8.16 21.94 10.56
CA LEU A 527 -7.16 21.07 11.17
C LEU A 527 -7.57 19.59 11.10
N ALA A 528 -8.85 19.28 11.33
CA ALA A 528 -9.37 17.93 11.19
C ALA A 528 -9.27 17.42 9.74
N GLU A 529 -9.66 18.23 8.76
CA GLU A 529 -9.53 17.88 7.33
C GLU A 529 -8.07 17.67 6.94
N LEU A 530 -7.14 18.54 7.37
CA LEU A 530 -5.70 18.38 7.12
C LEU A 530 -5.14 17.11 7.75
N ALA A 531 -5.57 16.77 8.97
CA ALA A 531 -5.17 15.54 9.64
C ALA A 531 -5.71 14.30 8.90
N LEU A 532 -6.97 14.34 8.46
CA LEU A 532 -7.63 13.24 7.74
C LEU A 532 -7.12 13.07 6.31
N LEU A 533 -6.68 14.14 5.64
CA LEU A 533 -6.21 14.14 4.24
C LEU A 533 -4.70 13.87 4.08
N ASN A 534 -4.00 13.54 5.17
CA ASN A 534 -2.57 13.18 5.24
C ASN A 534 -1.59 14.38 5.11
N PRO A 535 -1.02 14.86 6.24
CA PRO A 535 -0.09 16.02 6.23
C PRO A 535 1.22 15.79 5.47
N ALA A 536 1.62 14.53 5.24
CA ALA A 536 2.86 14.21 4.52
C ALA A 536 2.76 14.47 3.00
N PHE A 537 1.57 14.39 2.41
CA PHE A 537 1.41 14.64 0.97
C PHE A 537 1.21 16.12 0.64
N LEU A 538 0.59 16.90 1.54
CA LEU A 538 0.51 18.36 1.40
C LEU A 538 1.89 19.02 1.40
N SER A 539 2.79 18.56 2.27
CA SER A 539 4.18 19.04 2.31
C SER A 539 4.99 18.65 1.07
N TYR A 540 4.78 17.44 0.52
CA TYR A 540 5.39 17.03 -0.75
C TYR A 540 4.87 17.84 -1.94
N PHE A 541 3.56 18.08 -2.02
CA PHE A 541 2.96 18.88 -3.09
C PHE A 541 3.46 20.33 -3.04
N GLY A 542 3.48 20.93 -1.83
CA GLY A 542 4.06 22.26 -1.60
C GLY A 542 5.53 22.36 -2.04
N ALA A 543 6.36 21.37 -1.69
CA ALA A 543 7.76 21.32 -2.10
C ALA A 543 7.96 21.15 -3.62
N THR A 544 7.01 20.50 -4.30
CA THR A 544 7.09 20.24 -5.74
C THR A 544 6.63 21.45 -6.55
N VAL A 545 5.55 22.13 -6.14
CA VAL A 545 5.08 23.39 -6.73
C VAL A 545 6.15 24.50 -6.59
N MET A 546 6.85 24.54 -5.45
CA MET A 546 7.98 25.47 -5.25
C MET A 546 9.20 25.15 -6.14
N LYS A 547 9.36 23.91 -6.62
CA LYS A 547 10.45 23.52 -7.54
C LYS A 547 10.11 23.81 -9.00
N THR A 548 8.84 23.71 -9.39
CA THR A 548 8.39 24.03 -10.76
C THR A 548 8.33 25.54 -11.04
N ASN A 549 8.27 26.37 -10.01
CA ASN A 549 8.28 27.84 -10.14
C ASN A 549 9.68 28.47 -10.07
N ARG A 550 10.76 27.69 -10.18
CA ARG A 550 12.09 28.26 -10.40
C ARG A 550 12.26 28.51 -11.90
N PRO A 551 12.35 29.76 -12.38
CA PRO A 551 12.72 30.02 -13.76
C PRO A 551 14.11 29.41 -14.01
N SER A 552 14.22 28.70 -15.14
CA SER A 552 15.44 28.07 -15.66
C SER A 552 16.51 29.08 -16.00
#